data_AF-A0A0D7X096-F1
#
_entry.id   AF-A0A0D7X096-F1
#
_cell.length_a   1.000
_cell.length_b   1.000
_cell.length_c   1.000
_cell.angle_alpha   90.00
_cell.angle_beta   90.00
_cell.angle_gamma   90.00
#
_symmetry.space_group_name_H-M   'P 1'
#
loop_
_entity.id
_entity.type
_entity.pdbx_description
1 polymer ?
#
loop_
_entity_poly.entity_id
_entity_poly.type
_entity_poly.pdbx_seq_one_letter_code
_entity_poly.pdbx_strand_id
1 'polypeptide(L)' 'MSRTYHRLYRTRLSRGGFRDQVRPVLIKKWEATYFNFNADRIKEIASAGQELGIELFVLDDGWLSG' A
#
# COMPACT_ATOMS: atom_id res chain seq x y z
N MET A 1 19.39 -1.61 23.45
CA MET A 1 19.31 -0.30 22.74
C MET A 1 18.11 -0.21 21.78
N SER A 2 17.93 -1.10 20.80
CA SER A 2 16.87 -0.95 19.76
C SER A 2 15.44 -0.88 20.31
N ARG A 3 15.10 -1.63 21.37
CA ARG A 3 13.77 -1.58 22.03
C ARG A 3 13.45 -0.19 22.61
N THR A 4 14.48 0.55 23.06
CA THR A 4 14.32 1.92 23.57
C THR A 4 13.91 2.86 22.43
N TYR A 5 14.62 2.82 21.32
CA TYR A 5 14.30 3.62 20.14
C TYR A 5 12.99 3.23 19.48
N HIS A 6 12.66 1.93 19.39
CA HIS A 6 11.35 1.48 18.88
C HIS A 6 10.18 2.08 19.68
N ARG A 7 10.26 2.07 21.02
CA ARG A 7 9.23 2.65 21.88
C ARG A 7 9.17 4.17 21.72
N LEU A 8 10.32 4.85 21.70
CA LEU A 8 10.38 6.29 21.49
C LEU A 8 9.71 6.69 20.17
N TYR A 9 10.06 6.03 19.06
CA TYR A 9 9.48 6.37 17.76
C TYR A 9 7.99 6.07 17.66
N ARG A 10 7.53 4.92 18.17
CA ARG A 10 6.09 4.56 18.14
C ARG A 10 5.24 5.48 19.00
N THR A 11 5.76 6.03 20.10
CA THR A 11 4.96 6.80 21.07
C THR A 11 5.18 8.31 21.04
N ARG A 12 6.32 8.79 20.51
CA ARG A 12 6.73 10.21 20.59
C ARG A 12 7.18 10.83 19.26
N LEU A 13 7.31 10.06 18.17
CA LEU A 13 7.75 10.60 16.86
C LEU A 13 6.72 10.38 15.74
N SER A 14 6.31 9.13 15.52
CA SER A 14 5.39 8.77 14.44
C SER A 14 4.02 9.43 14.64
N ARG A 15 3.53 10.08 13.59
CA ARG A 15 2.23 10.78 13.55
C ARG A 15 1.24 10.02 12.65
N GLY A 16 -0.05 10.35 12.75
CA GLY A 16 -1.12 9.83 11.88
C GLY A 16 -2.00 8.78 12.55
N GLY A 17 -3.20 8.58 11.99
CA GLY A 17 -4.23 7.70 12.57
C GLY A 17 -3.80 6.23 12.68
N PHE A 18 -2.96 5.75 11.76
CA PHE A 18 -2.44 4.37 11.73
C PHE A 18 -1.27 4.11 12.70
N ARG A 19 -0.95 5.03 13.62
CA ARG A 19 0.14 4.84 14.58
C ARG A 19 -0.09 3.62 15.48
N ASP A 20 -1.30 3.52 16.03
CA ASP A 20 -1.72 2.48 16.97
C ASP A 20 -2.84 1.59 16.40
N GLN A 21 -2.97 1.55 15.07
CA GLN A 21 -3.96 0.74 14.37
C GLN A 21 -3.27 -0.22 13.41
N VAL A 22 -3.91 -1.35 13.15
CA VAL A 22 -3.47 -2.28 12.10
C VAL A 22 -3.54 -1.57 10.76
N ARG A 23 -2.51 -1.75 9.93
CA ARG A 23 -2.46 -1.18 8.58
C ARG A 23 -3.08 -2.16 7.59
N PRO A 24 -3.79 -1.66 6.55
CA PRO A 24 -4.35 -2.52 5.53
C PRO A 24 -3.27 -3.35 4.82
N VAL A 25 -3.57 -4.61 4.55
CA VAL A 25 -2.82 -5.44 3.60
C VAL A 25 -3.08 -4.89 2.21
N LEU A 26 -2.02 -4.45 1.53
CA LEU A 26 -2.13 -3.78 0.24
C LEU A 26 -1.54 -4.62 -0.90
N ILE A 27 -2.06 -4.40 -2.11
CA ILE A 27 -1.43 -4.80 -3.37
C ILE A 27 -1.02 -3.53 -4.13
N LYS A 28 0.25 -3.48 -4.50
CA LYS A 28 0.84 -2.38 -5.27
C LYS A 28 1.09 -2.88 -6.69
N LYS A 29 0.54 -2.21 -7.71
CA LYS A 29 0.63 -2.75 -9.07
C LYS A 29 2.02 -2.70 -9.72
N TRP A 30 2.97 -1.92 -9.18
CA TRP A 30 4.23 -1.54 -9.85
C TRP A 30 4.94 -2.70 -10.57
N GLU A 31 5.31 -3.76 -9.86
CA GLU A 31 6.02 -4.90 -10.47
C GLU A 31 5.13 -5.77 -11.36
N ALA A 32 3.80 -5.68 -11.22
CA ALA A 32 2.86 -6.47 -12.01
C ALA A 32 2.69 -5.95 -13.44
N THR A 33 2.85 -4.64 -13.66
CA THR A 33 2.61 -4.03 -14.97
C THR A 33 3.66 -3.01 -15.39
N TYR A 34 4.47 -2.49 -14.46
CA TYR A 34 5.20 -1.24 -14.62
C TYR A 34 4.29 -0.20 -15.29
N PHE A 35 4.76 0.43 -16.38
CA PHE A 35 4.01 1.40 -17.17
C PHE A 35 3.03 0.78 -18.18
N ASN A 36 3.08 -0.53 -18.43
CA ASN A 36 2.23 -1.19 -19.41
C ASN A 36 0.90 -1.64 -18.80
N PHE A 37 -0.02 -0.69 -18.61
CA PHE A 37 -1.34 -0.95 -18.05
C PHE A 37 -2.42 -0.08 -18.68
N ASN A 38 -3.67 -0.47 -18.45
CA ASN A 38 -4.85 0.34 -18.68
C ASN A 38 -5.85 0.14 -17.52
N ALA A 39 -7.02 0.77 -17.60
CA ALA A 39 -8.04 0.68 -16.56
C ALA A 39 -8.55 -0.76 -16.35
N ASP A 40 -8.69 -1.55 -17.41
CA ASP A 40 -9.26 -2.91 -17.32
C ASP A 40 -8.29 -3.86 -16.63
N ARG A 41 -7.01 -3.83 -17.01
CA ARG A 41 -5.93 -4.57 -16.31
C ARG A 41 -5.86 -4.22 -14.82
N ILE A 42 -6.03 -2.94 -14.46
CA ILE A 42 -6.04 -2.51 -13.06
C ILE A 42 -7.23 -3.11 -12.31
N LYS A 43 -8.42 -3.11 -12.92
CA LYS A 43 -9.63 -3.69 -12.32
C LYS A 43 -9.48 -5.19 -12.11
N GLU A 44 -8.93 -5.92 -13.07
CA GLU A 44 -8.67 -7.36 -12.95
C GLU A 44 -7.77 -7.66 -11.74
N ILE A 45 -6.68 -6.90 -11.56
CA ILE A 45 -5.77 -7.06 -10.40
C ILE A 45 -6.50 -6.73 -9.09
N ALA A 46 -7.31 -5.67 -9.06
CA ALA A 46 -8.05 -5.29 -7.87
C ALA A 46 -9.12 -6.34 -7.48
N SER A 47 -9.84 -6.89 -8.46
CA SER A 47 -10.82 -7.97 -8.26
C SER A 47 -10.15 -9.25 -7.75
N ALA A 48 -9.05 -9.68 -8.37
CA ALA A 48 -8.29 -10.83 -7.87
C ALA A 48 -7.73 -10.59 -6.46
N GLY A 49 -7.28 -9.37 -6.16
CA GLY A 49 -6.85 -8.99 -4.82
C GLY A 49 -7.98 -9.08 -3.79
N GLN A 50 -9.19 -8.63 -4.15
CA GLN A 50 -10.37 -8.74 -3.28
C GLN A 50 -10.71 -10.21 -2.96
N GLU A 51 -10.66 -11.10 -3.94
CA GLU A 51 -10.88 -12.54 -3.74
C GLU A 51 -9.87 -13.17 -2.76
N LEU A 52 -8.65 -12.62 -2.71
CA LEU A 52 -7.58 -13.04 -1.79
C LEU A 52 -7.61 -12.31 -0.43
N GLY A 53 -8.56 -11.42 -0.20
CA GLY A 53 -8.68 -10.66 1.05
C GLY A 53 -7.73 -9.45 1.17
N ILE A 54 -7.21 -8.94 0.06
CA ILE A 54 -6.45 -7.69 0.04
C ILE A 54 -7.38 -6.51 0.34
N GLU A 55 -6.93 -5.59 1.19
CA GLU A 55 -7.75 -4.51 1.75
C GLU A 55 -7.53 -3.16 1.05
N LEU A 56 -6.40 -2.98 0.34
CA LEU A 56 -6.04 -1.72 -0.32
C LEU A 56 -5.33 -1.97 -1.66
N PHE A 57 -5.88 -1.39 -2.74
CA PHE A 57 -5.19 -1.32 -4.03
C PHE A 57 -4.43 -0.01 -4.18
N VAL A 58 -3.14 -0.08 -4.51
CA VAL A 58 -2.28 1.10 -4.76
C VAL A 58 -1.95 1.20 -6.24
N LEU A 59 -2.51 2.22 -6.88
CA LEU A 59 -2.15 2.64 -8.23
C LEU A 59 -0.82 3.41 -8.19
N ASP A 60 0.25 2.75 -8.60
CA ASP A 60 1.59 3.35 -8.68
C ASP A 60 1.79 4.15 -9.97
N ASP A 61 3.04 4.48 -10.29
CA ASP A 61 3.42 5.44 -11.33
C ASP A 61 2.87 5.10 -12.74
N GLY A 62 2.83 6.13 -13.61
CA GLY A 62 2.37 6.05 -14.99
C GLY A 62 0.90 6.38 -15.25
N TRP A 63 0.15 6.82 -14.23
CA TRP A 63 -1.28 7.17 -14.38
C TRP A 63 -1.52 8.62 -14.80
N LEU A 64 -0.52 9.49 -14.63
CA LEU A 64 -0.51 10.86 -15.15
C LEU A 64 0.32 10.92 -16.43
N SER A 65 -0.13 11.72 -17.39
CA SER A 65 0.72 12.20 -18.48
C SER A 65 1.57 13.34 -17.96
N GLY A 66 2.88 13.32 -18.27
CA GLY A 66 3.79 14.45 -18.04
C GLY A 66 3.63 15.54 -19.09
#